data_AF-G6XKQ1-F1
#
_entry.id   AF-G6XKQ1-F1
#
_cell.length_a   1.000
_cell.length_b   1.000
_cell.length_c   1.000
_cell.angle_alpha   90.00
_cell.angle_beta   90.00
_cell.angle_gamma   90.00
#
_symmetry.space_group_name_H-M   'P 1'
#
loop_
_entity.id
_entity.type
_entity.pdbx_description
1 polymer ?
#
loop_
_entity_poly.entity_id
_entity_poly.type
_entity_poly.pdbx_seq_one_letter_code
_entity_poly.pdbx_strand_id
1 'polypeptide(L)'
;MLKTAAVLFVHDEADTIGWWLAHHAALGFSTLVVCDDGSTDGTTTVLSNASSFYDVRIRRADPSLANRLDRQTRFQETFLKSEAAEFDWVMFLAADEYLHLESAPSLPDFLETATADDIRFNWCLFGSSGRKTPSPFSPVETYTRHALISMTDHRVVRSIMRPRQADTPRPLPDPFCAIGQNADWQYGRILHFAASDPETFNRRQSSATPQAAWRHFDRNDAVYTGAARWLTETKNIAASIQQAGLIDLYWQLRGAVVHSDRTILERLGLSTQDLTTPPATRNPARFRFFRLNGAQKPVLDTSTGQILTIPSGSPEPERYVSLVLAVETTQQGTAFACLFPEVPVQGKFFALPGSPVLLAATPLRLSPGHASALCAVTGSRINLALSAGSLEELDATFSLRDRLTALMVLTAEGHTLPALLRGIDRLPAPDATALGCAIAALPPADADRVARAFPGLVPLSIRPAASYV
;
A
#
# COMPACT_ATOMS: atom_id res chain seq x y z
N MET A 1 16.44 -19.52 15.09
CA MET A 1 15.96 -18.18 14.71
C MET A 1 14.80 -17.85 15.62
N LEU A 2 14.78 -16.66 16.22
CA LEU A 2 13.70 -16.23 17.12
C LEU A 2 12.36 -16.25 16.38
N LYS A 3 11.34 -16.81 17.03
CA LYS A 3 9.97 -16.87 16.51
C LYS A 3 9.12 -15.83 17.21
N THR A 4 8.69 -14.82 16.48
CA THR A 4 7.98 -13.65 16.98
C THR A 4 6.59 -13.54 16.35
N ALA A 5 5.59 -13.11 17.12
CA ALA A 5 4.24 -12.87 16.61
C ALA A 5 3.76 -11.45 16.92
N ALA A 6 3.28 -10.75 15.87
CA ALA A 6 2.41 -9.59 16.04
C ALA A 6 0.95 -10.07 15.93
N VAL A 7 0.15 -9.76 16.94
CA VAL A 7 -1.23 -10.24 17.09
C VAL A 7 -2.19 -9.07 16.98
N LEU A 8 -3.16 -9.19 16.07
CA LEU A 8 -4.06 -8.11 15.70
C LEU A 8 -5.51 -8.60 15.68
N PHE A 9 -6.43 -7.72 16.09
CA PHE A 9 -7.88 -7.91 15.97
C PHE A 9 -8.45 -6.77 15.12
N VAL A 10 -9.08 -7.08 13.98
CA VAL A 10 -9.52 -6.10 12.98
C VAL A 10 -10.99 -6.23 12.61
N HIS A 11 -11.58 -5.13 12.15
CA HIS A 11 -12.86 -5.08 11.45
C HIS A 11 -12.79 -3.94 10.44
N ASP A 12 -13.01 -4.24 9.17
CA ASP A 12 -13.05 -3.27 8.07
C ASP A 12 -11.83 -2.33 7.99
N GLU A 13 -10.66 -2.90 7.76
CA GLU A 13 -9.35 -2.23 7.64
C GLU A 13 -8.67 -2.46 6.27
N ALA A 14 -9.41 -2.75 5.20
CA ALA A 14 -8.85 -3.12 3.90
C ALA A 14 -7.95 -2.05 3.28
N ASP A 15 -8.17 -0.78 3.63
CA ASP A 15 -7.41 0.36 3.12
C ASP A 15 -6.00 0.49 3.74
N THR A 16 -5.77 -0.10 4.92
CA THR A 16 -4.52 0.09 5.68
C THR A 16 -3.87 -1.22 6.14
N ILE A 17 -4.62 -2.33 6.22
CA ILE A 17 -4.10 -3.62 6.72
C ILE A 17 -2.88 -4.11 5.92
N GLY A 18 -2.84 -3.87 4.61
CA GLY A 18 -1.68 -4.20 3.78
C GLY A 18 -0.39 -3.50 4.23
N TRP A 19 -0.49 -2.22 4.64
CA TRP A 19 0.64 -1.46 5.20
C TRP A 19 1.03 -1.95 6.60
N TRP A 20 0.05 -2.32 7.43
CA TRP A 20 0.30 -2.87 8.76
C TRP A 20 1.08 -4.18 8.66
N LEU A 21 0.64 -5.10 7.78
CA LEU A 21 1.34 -6.36 7.54
C LEU A 21 2.76 -6.11 7.03
N ALA A 22 2.89 -5.24 6.03
CA ALA A 22 4.17 -4.96 5.40
C ALA A 22 5.19 -4.33 6.35
N HIS A 23 4.75 -3.38 7.20
CA HIS A 23 5.63 -2.74 8.17
C HIS A 23 6.15 -3.72 9.22
N HIS A 24 5.27 -4.54 9.80
CA HIS A 24 5.67 -5.48 10.85
C HIS A 24 6.50 -6.63 10.30
N ALA A 25 6.23 -7.09 9.07
CA ALA A 25 7.11 -8.03 8.38
C ALA A 25 8.48 -7.40 8.06
N ALA A 26 8.53 -6.16 7.57
CA ALA A 26 9.79 -5.44 7.30
C ALA A 26 10.62 -5.18 8.55
N LEU A 27 9.96 -4.95 9.69
CA LEU A 27 10.63 -4.83 10.99
C LEU A 27 11.25 -6.15 11.45
N GLY A 28 10.71 -7.30 11.02
CA GLY A 28 11.23 -8.63 11.31
C GLY A 28 10.33 -9.50 12.20
N PHE A 29 9.02 -9.22 12.30
CA PHE A 29 8.10 -10.21 12.86
C PHE A 29 8.07 -11.46 11.99
N SER A 30 8.26 -12.65 12.58
CA SER A 30 8.27 -13.90 11.81
C SER A 30 6.86 -14.37 11.45
N THR A 31 5.85 -14.00 12.25
CA THR A 31 4.45 -14.39 12.06
C THR A 31 3.52 -13.23 12.38
N LEU A 32 2.47 -13.07 11.58
CA LEU A 32 1.42 -12.07 11.77
C LEU A 32 0.10 -12.81 12.01
N VAL A 33 -0.42 -12.76 13.24
CA VAL A 33 -1.67 -13.46 13.61
C VAL A 33 -2.80 -12.43 13.63
N VAL A 34 -3.77 -12.58 12.73
CA VAL A 34 -4.85 -11.60 12.54
C VAL A 34 -6.20 -12.27 12.75
N CYS A 35 -6.95 -11.78 13.72
CA CYS A 35 -8.34 -12.14 13.94
C CYS A 35 -9.25 -11.13 13.25
N ASP A 36 -9.99 -11.60 12.26
CA ASP A 36 -10.99 -10.80 11.55
C ASP A 36 -12.35 -10.93 12.23
N ASP A 37 -12.93 -9.78 12.58
CA ASP A 37 -14.19 -9.62 13.28
C ASP A 37 -15.37 -9.42 12.31
N GLY A 38 -15.44 -10.25 11.26
CA GLY A 38 -16.53 -10.23 10.29
C GLY A 38 -16.46 -9.04 9.34
N SER A 39 -15.28 -8.72 8.81
CA SER A 39 -15.10 -7.62 7.85
C SER A 39 -15.85 -7.88 6.55
N THR A 40 -16.36 -6.81 5.95
CA THR A 40 -17.11 -6.79 4.68
C THR A 40 -16.46 -5.93 3.59
N ASP A 41 -15.43 -5.16 3.95
CA ASP A 41 -14.73 -4.21 3.07
C ASP A 41 -13.58 -4.83 2.23
N GLY A 42 -13.36 -6.14 2.36
CA GLY A 42 -12.26 -6.85 1.69
C GLY A 42 -11.01 -7.04 2.54
N THR A 43 -11.03 -6.73 3.84
CA THR A 43 -9.90 -6.99 4.76
C THR A 43 -9.40 -8.43 4.68
N THR A 44 -10.33 -9.40 4.69
CA THR A 44 -9.99 -10.83 4.52
C THR A 44 -9.29 -11.10 3.20
N THR A 45 -9.71 -10.46 2.11
CA THR A 45 -9.12 -10.64 0.78
C THR A 45 -7.66 -10.20 0.78
N VAL A 46 -7.35 -9.05 1.39
CA VAL A 46 -5.96 -8.57 1.54
C VAL A 46 -5.13 -9.54 2.38
N LEU A 47 -5.67 -10.02 3.51
CA LEU A 47 -5.01 -11.00 4.36
C LEU A 47 -4.71 -12.32 3.62
N SER A 48 -5.66 -12.82 2.84
CA SER A 48 -5.51 -14.03 2.04
C SER A 48 -4.39 -13.87 1.01
N ASN A 49 -4.36 -12.76 0.28
CA ASN A 49 -3.30 -12.47 -0.69
C ASN A 49 -1.92 -12.33 -0.03
N ALA A 50 -1.84 -11.75 1.17
CA ALA A 50 -0.60 -11.66 1.92
C ALA A 50 -0.09 -13.02 2.42
N SER A 51 -1.00 -13.94 2.80
CA SER A 51 -0.64 -15.29 3.28
C SER A 51 0.08 -16.17 2.25
N SER A 52 0.02 -15.80 0.97
CA SER A 52 0.77 -16.46 -0.11
C SER A 52 2.28 -16.19 -0.07
N PHE A 53 2.74 -15.18 0.69
CA PHE A 53 4.14 -14.75 0.72
C PHE A 53 4.73 -14.68 2.14
N TYR A 54 3.88 -14.51 3.15
CA TYR A 54 4.28 -14.33 4.55
C TYR A 54 3.48 -15.26 5.46
N ASP A 55 4.00 -15.62 6.64
CA ASP A 55 3.25 -16.38 7.66
C ASP A 55 2.18 -15.49 8.30
N VAL A 56 1.08 -15.28 7.56
CA VAL A 56 -0.11 -14.56 7.99
C VAL A 56 -1.17 -15.59 8.38
N ARG A 57 -1.47 -15.66 9.68
CA ARG A 57 -2.42 -16.61 10.25
C ARG A 57 -3.74 -15.94 10.52
N ILE A 58 -4.73 -16.25 9.70
CA ILE A 58 -6.05 -15.65 9.77
C ILE A 58 -6.92 -16.45 10.76
N ARG A 59 -7.62 -15.76 11.64
CA ARG A 59 -8.62 -16.28 12.58
C ARG A 59 -9.92 -15.52 12.41
N ARG A 60 -11.01 -16.07 12.94
CA ARG A 60 -12.31 -15.40 13.00
C ARG A 60 -12.70 -15.15 14.44
N ALA A 61 -13.28 -13.99 14.71
CA ALA A 61 -13.85 -13.69 16.00
C ALA A 61 -15.03 -14.61 16.31
N ASP A 62 -15.28 -14.88 17.59
CA ASP A 62 -16.42 -15.69 18.03
C ASP A 62 -17.73 -14.90 17.85
N PRO A 63 -18.59 -15.26 16.87
CA PRO A 63 -19.79 -14.49 16.58
C PRO A 63 -20.87 -14.64 17.67
N SER A 64 -20.71 -15.59 18.61
CA SER A 64 -21.67 -15.77 19.72
C SER A 64 -21.56 -14.67 20.78
N LEU A 65 -20.43 -13.96 20.84
CA LEU A 65 -20.22 -12.84 21.74
C LEU A 65 -20.69 -11.53 21.08
N ALA A 66 -21.68 -10.88 21.67
CA ALA A 66 -22.30 -9.68 21.10
C ALA A 66 -21.35 -8.46 21.04
N ASN A 67 -20.51 -8.28 22.07
CA ASN A 67 -19.64 -7.12 22.19
C ASN A 67 -18.28 -7.35 21.50
N ARG A 68 -17.82 -6.36 20.74
CA ARG A 68 -16.51 -6.38 20.06
C ARG A 68 -15.33 -6.56 21.03
N LEU A 69 -15.34 -5.87 22.17
CA LEU A 69 -14.30 -5.96 23.18
C LEU A 69 -14.26 -7.37 23.80
N ASP A 70 -15.41 -7.99 24.03
CA ASP A 70 -15.48 -9.37 24.54
C ASP A 70 -14.92 -10.35 23.51
N ARG A 71 -15.24 -10.18 22.22
CA ARG A 71 -14.66 -10.97 21.13
C ARG A 71 -13.15 -10.82 21.03
N GLN A 72 -12.65 -9.59 21.10
CA GLN A 72 -11.23 -9.30 21.10
C GLN A 72 -10.53 -9.95 22.29
N THR A 73 -11.05 -9.75 23.51
CA THR A 73 -10.51 -10.31 24.75
C THR A 73 -10.49 -11.83 24.69
N ARG A 74 -11.62 -12.45 24.29
CA ARG A 74 -11.72 -13.92 24.12
C ARG A 74 -10.68 -14.45 23.15
N PHE A 75 -10.50 -13.79 22.00
CA PHE A 75 -9.50 -14.18 21.01
C PHE A 75 -8.09 -14.12 21.61
N GLN A 76 -7.72 -13.00 22.22
CA GLN A 76 -6.38 -12.81 22.76
C GLN A 76 -6.06 -13.78 23.92
N GLU A 77 -7.02 -14.01 24.83
CA GLU A 77 -6.89 -15.03 25.90
C GLU A 77 -6.73 -16.44 25.33
N THR A 78 -7.49 -16.78 24.28
CA THR A 78 -7.40 -18.08 23.63
C THR A 78 -6.04 -18.25 22.97
N PHE A 79 -5.59 -17.24 22.21
CA PHE A 79 -4.27 -17.23 21.60
C PHE A 79 -3.15 -17.47 22.64
N LEU A 80 -3.16 -16.75 23.78
CA LEU A 80 -2.17 -16.94 24.84
C LEU A 80 -2.18 -18.35 25.43
N LYS A 81 -3.35 -18.98 25.55
CA LYS A 81 -3.50 -20.32 26.12
C LYS A 81 -3.10 -21.43 25.14
N SER A 82 -3.45 -21.31 23.86
CA SER A 82 -3.35 -22.42 22.90
C SER A 82 -2.29 -22.27 21.82
N GLU A 83 -1.92 -21.05 21.44
CA GLU A 83 -1.05 -20.80 20.27
C GLU A 83 0.27 -20.13 20.64
N ALA A 84 0.27 -19.28 21.68
CA ALA A 84 1.41 -18.44 22.00
C ALA A 84 2.68 -19.21 22.38
N ALA A 85 2.56 -20.47 22.84
CA ALA A 85 3.70 -21.32 23.18
C ALA A 85 4.63 -21.65 22.00
N GLU A 86 4.17 -21.42 20.77
CA GLU A 86 4.97 -21.57 19.56
C GLU A 86 5.98 -20.43 19.37
N PHE A 87 5.78 -19.30 20.03
CA PHE A 87 6.56 -18.08 19.83
C PHE A 87 7.46 -17.79 21.04
N ASP A 88 8.66 -17.30 20.77
CA ASP A 88 9.57 -16.77 21.78
C ASP A 88 9.06 -15.43 22.32
N TRP A 89 8.47 -14.61 21.43
CA TRP A 89 7.93 -13.28 21.76
C TRP A 89 6.61 -13.01 21.06
N VAL A 90 5.69 -12.37 21.78
CA VAL A 90 4.37 -11.97 21.27
C VAL A 90 4.11 -10.51 21.59
N MET A 91 3.44 -9.82 20.68
CA MET A 91 3.01 -8.43 20.86
C MET A 91 1.58 -8.26 20.35
N PHE A 92 0.72 -7.66 21.15
CA PHE A 92 -0.63 -7.28 20.74
C PHE A 92 -0.63 -5.84 20.26
N LEU A 93 -1.26 -5.58 19.12
CA LEU A 93 -1.32 -4.27 18.48
C LEU A 93 -2.73 -4.01 17.93
N ALA A 94 -3.08 -2.73 17.77
CA ALA A 94 -4.22 -2.27 17.00
C ALA A 94 -3.85 -1.97 15.54
N ALA A 95 -4.84 -1.80 14.66
CA ALA A 95 -4.65 -1.62 13.21
C ALA A 95 -3.96 -0.29 12.85
N ASP A 96 -4.02 0.69 13.75
CA ASP A 96 -3.38 2.00 13.67
C ASP A 96 -2.08 2.09 14.50
N GLU A 97 -1.60 0.97 15.04
CA GLU A 97 -0.37 0.90 15.85
C GLU A 97 0.75 0.18 15.11
N TYR A 98 1.89 0.86 15.02
CA TYR A 98 3.07 0.38 14.31
C TYR A 98 4.28 0.42 15.26
N LEU A 99 4.87 -0.74 15.56
CA LEU A 99 6.10 -0.78 16.35
C LEU A 99 7.25 -0.15 15.57
N HIS A 100 7.99 0.76 16.19
CA HIS A 100 9.19 1.34 15.63
C HIS A 100 10.36 1.23 16.62
N LEU A 101 11.49 0.74 16.13
CA LEU A 101 12.75 0.68 16.87
C LEU A 101 13.68 1.79 16.38
N GLU A 102 14.18 2.60 17.31
CA GLU A 102 14.96 3.81 16.97
C GLU A 102 16.28 3.45 16.29
N SER A 103 17.03 2.52 16.88
CA SER A 103 18.40 2.21 16.46
C SER A 103 18.61 0.76 16.01
N ALA A 104 17.81 -0.18 16.51
CA ALA A 104 18.01 -1.59 16.18
C ALA A 104 17.81 -1.86 14.67
N PRO A 105 18.63 -2.71 14.04
CA PRO A 105 18.53 -3.00 12.60
C PRO A 105 17.38 -3.94 12.25
N SER A 106 16.88 -4.72 13.20
CA SER A 106 15.67 -5.53 13.07
C SER A 106 15.06 -5.85 14.45
N LEU A 107 13.85 -6.39 14.48
CA LEU A 107 13.23 -6.89 15.70
C LEU A 107 13.98 -8.09 16.31
N PRO A 108 14.41 -9.11 15.54
CA PRO A 108 15.27 -10.17 16.07
C PRO A 108 16.53 -9.62 16.76
N ASP A 109 17.25 -8.71 16.11
CA ASP A 109 18.48 -8.14 16.68
C ASP A 109 18.22 -7.37 17.99
N PHE A 110 17.08 -6.68 18.07
CA PHE A 110 16.66 -6.03 19.30
C PHE A 110 16.37 -7.04 20.42
N LEU A 111 15.63 -8.11 20.12
CA LEU A 111 15.19 -9.09 21.10
C LEU A 111 16.29 -10.07 21.54
N GLU A 112 17.31 -10.32 20.72
CA GLU A 112 18.47 -11.14 21.10
C GLU A 112 19.26 -10.50 22.26
N THR A 113 19.27 -9.17 22.33
CA THR A 113 19.95 -8.42 23.41
C THR A 113 19.06 -8.18 24.64
N ALA A 114 17.77 -8.56 24.58
CA ALA A 114 16.82 -8.27 25.63
C ALA A 114 17.02 -9.17 26.85
N THR A 115 17.20 -8.55 28.02
CA THR A 115 17.32 -9.25 29.31
C THR A 115 16.01 -9.35 30.07
N ALA A 116 15.02 -8.50 29.75
CA ALA A 116 13.69 -8.52 30.37
C ALA A 116 12.76 -9.44 29.58
N ASP A 117 11.80 -10.09 30.25
CA ASP A 117 10.80 -10.93 29.57
C ASP A 117 9.57 -10.13 29.08
N ASP A 118 9.49 -8.84 29.40
CA ASP A 118 8.43 -7.91 29.02
C ASP A 118 9.09 -6.55 28.73
N ILE A 119 9.03 -6.13 27.48
CA ILE A 119 9.57 -4.85 27.01
C ILE A 119 8.39 -3.99 26.57
N ARG A 120 8.30 -2.80 27.15
CA ARG A 120 7.18 -1.89 26.95
C ARG A 120 7.58 -0.73 26.06
N PHE A 121 6.71 -0.41 25.11
CA PHE A 121 6.86 0.73 24.24
C PHE A 121 5.69 1.69 24.45
N ASN A 122 6.03 2.96 24.71
CA ASN A 122 5.04 4.02 24.83
C ASN A 122 4.40 4.34 23.47
N TRP A 123 3.12 4.72 23.52
CA TRP A 123 2.46 5.39 22.41
C TRP A 123 3.19 6.69 22.03
N CYS A 124 3.21 6.96 20.74
CA CYS A 124 3.54 8.23 20.13
C CYS A 124 2.37 8.59 19.22
N LEU A 125 1.53 9.54 19.64
CA LEU A 125 0.28 9.87 18.96
C LEU A 125 0.54 10.77 17.76
N PHE A 126 0.27 10.24 16.57
CA PHE A 126 0.36 10.97 15.32
C PHE A 126 -0.98 11.60 14.96
N GLY A 127 -0.92 12.88 14.60
CA GLY A 127 -2.02 13.60 13.98
C GLY A 127 -2.12 13.32 12.48
N SER A 128 -3.12 13.93 11.86
CA SER A 128 -3.42 13.85 10.43
C SER A 128 -2.31 14.37 9.51
N SER A 129 -1.33 15.10 10.04
CA SER A 129 -0.35 15.86 9.26
C SER A 129 -1.02 16.80 8.24
N GLY A 130 -2.22 17.29 8.57
CA GLY A 130 -3.04 18.15 7.72
C GLY A 130 -3.79 17.42 6.60
N ARG A 131 -3.76 16.08 6.57
CA ARG A 131 -4.51 15.28 5.60
C ARG A 131 -6.01 15.34 5.91
N LYS A 132 -6.81 15.54 4.86
CA LYS A 132 -8.27 15.64 4.94
C LYS A 132 -8.99 14.45 4.34
N THR A 133 -8.28 13.66 3.55
CA THR A 133 -8.80 12.52 2.80
C THR A 133 -7.81 11.37 2.93
N PRO A 134 -8.27 10.12 2.73
CA PRO A 134 -7.41 8.95 2.75
C PRO A 134 -6.21 9.08 1.82
N SER A 135 -5.05 8.66 2.31
CA SER A 135 -3.78 8.71 1.57
C SER A 135 -3.48 7.36 0.91
N PRO A 136 -3.03 7.34 -0.35
CA PRO A 136 -2.54 6.11 -0.99
C PRO A 136 -1.13 5.70 -0.54
N PHE A 137 -0.43 6.55 0.21
CA PHE A 137 0.92 6.27 0.71
C PHE A 137 0.87 5.49 2.03
N SER A 138 2.01 4.90 2.42
CA SER A 138 2.16 4.28 3.74
C SER A 138 1.78 5.29 4.86
N PRO A 139 1.14 4.83 5.96
CA PRO A 139 0.90 5.69 7.12
C PRO A 139 2.17 6.36 7.66
N VAL A 140 3.29 5.64 7.66
CA VAL A 140 4.61 6.15 8.08
C VAL A 140 5.12 7.28 7.19
N GLU A 141 4.80 7.25 5.89
CA GLU A 141 5.16 8.30 4.93
C GLU A 141 4.16 9.46 4.96
N THR A 142 2.91 9.17 5.30
CA THR A 142 1.80 10.14 5.28
C THR A 142 1.77 11.00 6.53
N TYR A 143 1.85 10.36 7.70
CA TYR A 143 1.63 10.97 9.00
C TYR A 143 2.98 11.17 9.69
N THR A 144 3.54 12.37 9.52
CA THR A 144 4.89 12.72 9.99
C THR A 144 4.88 13.72 11.14
N ARG A 145 3.69 14.03 11.68
CA ARG A 145 3.52 14.95 12.80
C ARG A 145 2.81 14.29 13.97
N HIS A 146 3.33 14.49 15.16
CA HIS A 146 2.83 13.90 16.40
C HIS A 146 2.70 14.92 17.54
N ALA A 147 2.03 14.53 18.61
CA ALA A 147 1.87 15.35 19.81
C ALA A 147 3.20 15.57 20.54
N LEU A 148 3.32 16.66 21.31
CA LEU A 148 4.46 16.83 22.23
C LEU A 148 4.56 15.66 23.23
N ILE A 149 5.78 15.30 23.62
CA ILE A 149 6.05 14.17 24.54
C ILE A 149 5.30 14.29 25.87
N SER A 150 4.95 15.51 26.30
CA SER A 150 4.18 15.79 27.51
C SER A 150 2.71 15.35 27.45
N MET A 151 2.19 14.94 26.29
CA MET A 151 0.81 14.43 26.18
C MET A 151 0.63 13.17 27.03
N THR A 152 -0.40 13.17 27.87
CA THR A 152 -0.67 12.10 28.85
C THR A 152 -0.92 10.75 28.21
N ASP A 153 -1.55 10.72 27.04
CA ASP A 153 -1.92 9.51 26.32
C ASP A 153 -0.69 8.72 25.83
N HIS A 154 0.48 9.36 25.70
CA HIS A 154 1.73 8.65 25.40
C HIS A 154 2.14 7.65 26.48
N ARG A 155 1.60 7.77 27.69
CA ARG A 155 1.90 6.87 28.82
C ARG A 155 1.24 5.50 28.68
N VAL A 156 0.29 5.35 27.75
CA VAL A 156 -0.22 4.03 27.34
C VAL A 156 0.90 3.26 26.67
N VAL A 157 1.00 1.96 26.97
CA VAL A 157 2.05 1.09 26.46
C VAL A 157 1.51 -0.09 25.67
N ARG A 158 2.37 -0.63 24.81
CA ARG A 158 2.26 -2.00 24.29
C ARG A 158 3.48 -2.80 24.72
N SER A 159 3.24 -4.04 25.11
CA SER A 159 4.29 -4.97 25.52
C SER A 159 4.60 -5.95 24.40
N ILE A 160 5.88 -6.10 24.08
CA ILE A 160 6.39 -7.33 23.48
C ILE A 160 6.93 -8.20 24.63
N MET A 161 6.41 -9.41 24.76
CA MET A 161 6.68 -10.24 25.91
C MET A 161 6.92 -11.69 25.54
N ARG A 162 7.67 -12.40 26.38
CA ARG A 162 7.70 -13.86 26.35
C ARG A 162 6.35 -14.39 26.83
N PRO A 163 5.66 -15.25 26.07
CA PRO A 163 4.28 -15.62 26.36
C PRO A 163 4.13 -16.51 27.62
N ARG A 164 5.22 -17.10 28.11
CA ARG A 164 5.24 -17.95 29.31
C ARG A 164 6.14 -17.38 30.40
N GLN A 165 5.76 -17.63 31.64
CA GLN A 165 6.58 -17.44 32.83
C GLN A 165 6.49 -18.71 33.68
N ALA A 166 7.62 -19.39 33.91
CA ALA A 166 7.68 -20.64 34.68
C ALA A 166 6.58 -21.65 34.26
N ASP A 167 6.50 -21.94 32.96
CA ASP A 167 5.52 -22.84 32.31
C ASP A 167 4.03 -22.46 32.38
N THR A 168 3.68 -21.33 32.99
CA THR A 168 2.30 -20.80 32.98
C THR A 168 2.10 -19.73 31.90
N PRO A 169 0.94 -19.69 31.20
CA PRO A 169 0.60 -18.58 30.32
C PRO A 169 0.52 -17.27 31.09
N ARG A 170 1.16 -16.20 30.56
CA ARG A 170 0.99 -14.86 31.14
C ARG A 170 -0.44 -14.34 30.95
N PRO A 171 -0.95 -13.48 31.85
CA PRO A 171 -2.19 -12.75 31.59
C PRO A 171 -2.01 -11.78 30.42
N LEU A 172 -3.12 -11.24 29.91
CA LEU A 172 -3.07 -10.16 28.92
C LEU A 172 -2.29 -8.95 29.49
N PRO A 173 -1.39 -8.33 28.70
CA PRO A 173 -0.71 -7.12 29.12
C PRO A 173 -1.70 -5.99 29.41
N ASP A 174 -1.55 -5.34 30.56
CA ASP A 174 -2.31 -4.13 30.88
C ASP A 174 -1.68 -2.91 30.18
N PRO A 175 -2.35 -2.29 29.19
CA PRO A 175 -1.80 -1.15 28.47
C PRO A 175 -1.68 0.11 29.33
N PHE A 176 -2.30 0.16 30.50
CA PHE A 176 -2.28 1.29 31.43
C PHE A 176 -1.30 1.10 32.60
N CYS A 177 -0.57 -0.01 32.66
CA CYS A 177 0.33 -0.31 33.77
C CYS A 177 1.45 0.73 33.99
N ALA A 178 1.74 1.56 32.99
CA ALA A 178 2.75 2.62 33.03
C ALA A 178 2.16 4.04 33.08
N ILE A 179 0.85 4.22 33.34
CA ILE A 179 0.18 5.54 33.29
C ILE A 179 0.76 6.59 34.26
N GLY A 180 1.41 6.13 35.34
CA GLY A 180 2.09 6.97 36.32
C GLY A 180 3.51 7.39 35.93
N GLN A 181 4.06 6.86 34.84
CA GLN A 181 5.42 7.12 34.37
C GLN A 181 5.38 8.04 33.14
N ASN A 182 6.41 8.87 32.97
CA ASN A 182 6.54 9.65 31.74
C ASN A 182 6.83 8.72 30.56
N ALA A 183 6.35 9.10 29.38
CA ALA A 183 6.65 8.36 28.17
C ALA A 183 8.15 8.45 27.84
N ASP A 184 8.72 7.32 27.40
CA ASP A 184 10.09 7.22 26.93
C ASP A 184 10.12 6.54 25.56
N TRP A 185 10.86 7.13 24.63
CA TRP A 185 11.02 6.65 23.26
C TRP A 185 12.48 6.33 22.92
N GLN A 186 13.37 6.26 23.91
CA GLN A 186 14.81 6.10 23.69
C GLN A 186 15.17 4.89 22.81
N TYR A 187 14.48 3.76 22.98
CA TYR A 187 14.78 2.51 22.28
C TYR A 187 13.79 2.19 21.17
N GLY A 188 12.55 2.65 21.32
CA GLY A 188 11.48 2.45 20.37
C GLY A 188 10.19 3.08 20.85
N ARG A 189 9.18 3.08 19.99
CA ARG A 189 7.85 3.63 20.27
C ARG A 189 6.79 2.93 19.43
N ILE A 190 5.54 3.05 19.86
CA ILE A 190 4.38 2.71 19.04
C ILE A 190 3.96 3.95 18.28
N LEU A 191 4.15 3.96 16.96
CA LEU A 191 3.58 4.99 16.11
C LEU A 191 2.06 4.72 16.07
N HIS A 192 1.30 5.55 16.77
CA HIS A 192 -0.13 5.40 16.90
C HIS A 192 -0.81 6.44 16.01
N PHE A 193 -1.27 6.02 14.84
CA PHE A 193 -1.94 6.87 13.83
C PHE A 193 -3.42 7.08 14.17
N ALA A 194 -3.69 7.40 15.43
CA ALA A 194 -5.02 7.44 16.03
C ALA A 194 -5.97 8.40 15.31
N ALA A 195 -5.47 9.57 14.88
CA ALA A 195 -6.29 10.57 14.18
C ALA A 195 -6.49 10.24 12.70
N SER A 196 -5.46 9.71 12.03
CA SER A 196 -5.41 9.53 10.57
C SER A 196 -6.00 10.75 9.83
N ASP A 197 -6.72 10.57 8.73
CA ASP A 197 -7.60 11.60 8.16
C ASP A 197 -9.03 11.52 8.76
N PRO A 198 -9.82 12.61 8.69
CA PRO A 198 -11.18 12.63 9.22
C PRO A 198 -12.12 11.57 8.66
N GLU A 199 -11.98 11.18 7.38
CA GLU A 199 -12.88 10.22 6.75
C GLU A 199 -12.65 8.82 7.31
N THR A 200 -11.39 8.38 7.32
CA THR A 200 -11.01 7.09 7.89
C THR A 200 -11.28 7.03 9.40
N PHE A 201 -11.02 8.11 10.14
CA PHE A 201 -11.32 8.16 11.58
C PHE A 201 -12.80 7.93 11.88
N ASN A 202 -13.69 8.63 11.17
CA ASN A 202 -15.12 8.53 11.39
C ASN A 202 -15.67 7.15 10.98
N ARG A 203 -15.03 6.47 10.02
CA ARG A 203 -15.38 5.09 9.64
C ARG A 203 -15.07 4.10 10.75
N ARG A 204 -13.92 4.26 11.43
CA ARG A 204 -13.45 3.36 12.50
C ARG A 204 -14.13 3.58 13.85
N GLN A 205 -14.55 4.81 14.15
CA GLN A 205 -15.05 5.20 15.46
C GLN A 205 -16.57 5.31 15.48
N SER A 206 -17.23 4.51 16.33
CA SER A 206 -18.67 4.59 16.61
C SER A 206 -19.01 5.48 17.82
N SER A 207 -18.06 6.28 18.30
CA SER A 207 -18.25 7.09 19.53
C SER A 207 -19.43 8.06 19.40
N ALA A 208 -20.06 8.42 20.52
CA ALA A 208 -21.16 9.38 20.55
C ALA A 208 -20.73 10.82 20.17
N THR A 209 -19.42 11.14 20.19
CA THR A 209 -18.88 12.46 19.81
C THR A 209 -17.59 12.35 18.97
N PRO A 210 -17.65 11.78 17.75
CA PRO A 210 -16.46 11.47 16.94
C PRO A 210 -15.57 12.68 16.66
N GLN A 211 -16.18 13.86 16.46
CA GLN A 211 -15.42 15.08 16.18
C GLN A 211 -14.58 15.57 17.37
N ALA A 212 -15.09 15.42 18.60
CA ALA A 212 -14.33 15.82 19.79
C ALA A 212 -13.16 14.86 20.02
N ALA A 213 -13.40 13.55 19.84
CA ALA A 213 -12.35 12.54 19.89
C ALA A 213 -11.28 12.79 18.82
N TRP A 214 -11.67 13.06 17.56
CA TRP A 214 -10.73 13.36 16.49
C TRP A 214 -9.87 14.59 16.82
N ARG A 215 -10.48 15.68 17.31
CA ARG A 215 -9.74 16.89 17.71
C ARG A 215 -8.75 16.65 18.85
N HIS A 216 -9.06 15.71 19.77
CA HIS A 216 -8.13 15.32 20.83
C HIS A 216 -6.89 14.61 20.28
N PHE A 217 -7.09 13.67 19.35
CA PHE A 217 -6.01 12.87 18.78
C PHE A 217 -5.25 13.57 17.63
N ASP A 218 -5.86 14.52 16.91
CA ASP A 218 -5.22 15.24 15.80
C ASP A 218 -4.18 16.26 16.28
N ARG A 219 -3.04 15.75 16.73
CA ARG A 219 -1.94 16.54 17.29
C ARG A 219 -0.76 16.57 16.34
N ASN A 220 -0.41 17.76 15.89
CA ASN A 220 0.54 18.00 14.80
C ASN A 220 1.74 18.85 15.25
N ASP A 221 2.10 18.72 16.53
CA ASP A 221 2.95 19.65 17.27
C ASP A 221 4.44 19.54 16.89
N ALA A 222 4.94 18.32 16.64
CA ALA A 222 6.33 18.04 16.30
C ALA A 222 6.45 17.15 15.05
N VAL A 223 7.50 17.34 14.25
CA VAL A 223 7.79 16.53 13.06
C VAL A 223 8.65 15.33 13.45
N TYR A 224 8.30 14.15 12.95
CA TYR A 224 9.07 12.92 13.08
C TYR A 224 9.04 12.11 11.78
N THR A 225 10.22 11.77 11.29
CA THR A 225 10.40 10.95 10.07
C THR A 225 11.33 9.77 10.29
N GLY A 226 11.74 9.46 11.54
CA GLY A 226 12.70 8.38 11.84
C GLY A 226 12.24 7.00 11.39
N ALA A 227 10.92 6.78 11.36
CA ALA A 227 10.30 5.56 10.85
C ALA A 227 10.49 5.35 9.33
N ALA A 228 10.90 6.38 8.58
CA ALA A 228 11.20 6.27 7.16
C ALA A 228 12.28 5.23 6.83
N ARG A 229 13.14 4.87 7.81
CA ARG A 229 14.16 3.84 7.65
C ARG A 229 13.61 2.46 7.26
N TRP A 230 12.34 2.18 7.57
CA TRP A 230 11.66 0.92 7.21
C TRP A 230 10.90 1.01 5.88
N LEU A 231 10.75 2.19 5.29
CA LEU A 231 9.84 2.40 4.16
C LEU A 231 10.22 1.62 2.91
N THR A 232 11.51 1.50 2.60
CA THR A 232 11.95 0.76 1.41
C THR A 232 11.49 -0.70 1.49
N GLU A 233 11.76 -1.37 2.60
CA GLU A 233 11.38 -2.77 2.78
C GLU A 233 9.87 -2.93 2.96
N THR A 234 9.24 -2.01 3.69
CA THR A 234 7.77 -1.97 3.80
C THR A 234 7.12 -1.85 2.41
N LYS A 235 7.63 -1.02 1.51
CA LYS A 235 7.11 -0.88 0.14
C LYS A 235 7.37 -2.13 -0.70
N ASN A 236 8.52 -2.80 -0.56
CA ASN A 236 8.80 -4.07 -1.24
C ASN A 236 7.77 -5.15 -0.87
N ILE A 237 7.49 -5.28 0.43
CA ILE A 237 6.51 -6.24 0.94
C ILE A 237 5.10 -5.86 0.49
N ALA A 238 4.71 -4.60 0.67
CA ALA A 238 3.40 -4.09 0.23
C ALA A 238 3.19 -4.27 -1.28
N ALA A 239 4.24 -4.11 -2.09
CA ALA A 239 4.18 -4.36 -3.54
C ALA A 239 3.83 -5.81 -3.84
N SER A 240 4.39 -6.77 -3.09
CA SER A 240 4.09 -8.19 -3.27
C SER A 240 2.63 -8.51 -2.95
N ILE A 241 2.12 -7.98 -1.84
CA ILE A 241 0.71 -8.14 -1.42
C ILE A 241 -0.23 -7.51 -2.47
N GLN A 242 0.05 -6.27 -2.88
CA GLN A 242 -0.76 -5.54 -3.84
C GLN A 242 -0.78 -6.23 -5.22
N GLN A 243 0.36 -6.67 -5.74
CA GLN A 243 0.44 -7.32 -7.04
C GLN A 243 -0.25 -8.68 -7.03
N ALA A 244 -0.20 -9.42 -5.92
CA ALA A 244 -0.99 -10.63 -5.76
C ALA A 244 -2.50 -10.35 -5.79
N GLY A 245 -2.95 -9.28 -5.12
CA GLY A 245 -4.33 -8.82 -5.22
C GLY A 245 -4.74 -8.45 -6.65
N LEU A 246 -3.86 -7.84 -7.44
CA LEU A 246 -4.12 -7.56 -8.84
C LEU A 246 -4.20 -8.84 -9.70
N ILE A 247 -3.40 -9.86 -9.40
CA ILE A 247 -3.50 -11.16 -10.06
C ILE A 247 -4.83 -11.85 -9.72
N ASP A 248 -5.26 -11.80 -8.46
CA ASP A 248 -6.58 -12.31 -8.04
C ASP A 248 -7.71 -11.55 -8.75
N LEU A 249 -7.64 -10.22 -8.79
CA LEU A 249 -8.59 -9.37 -9.51
C LEU A 249 -8.71 -9.76 -10.98
N TYR A 250 -7.58 -9.98 -11.65
CA TYR A 250 -7.57 -10.42 -13.05
C TYR A 250 -8.38 -11.71 -13.22
N TRP A 251 -8.16 -12.72 -12.36
CA TRP A 251 -8.86 -14.00 -12.48
C TRP A 251 -10.35 -13.87 -12.18
N GLN A 252 -10.74 -13.05 -11.20
CA GLN A 252 -12.15 -12.81 -10.90
C GLN A 252 -12.86 -12.05 -12.04
N LEU A 253 -12.22 -11.02 -12.60
CA LEU A 253 -12.73 -10.30 -13.76
C LEU A 253 -12.84 -11.20 -14.99
N ARG A 254 -11.81 -12.01 -15.27
CA ARG A 254 -11.83 -12.96 -16.39
C ARG A 254 -12.92 -14.01 -16.21
N GLY A 255 -13.08 -14.53 -15.00
CA GLY A 255 -14.16 -15.44 -14.66
C GLY A 255 -15.53 -14.81 -14.94
N ALA A 256 -15.74 -13.56 -14.52
CA ALA A 256 -16.98 -12.84 -14.75
C ALA A 256 -17.29 -12.63 -16.25
N VAL A 257 -16.27 -12.30 -17.05
CA VAL A 257 -16.44 -12.09 -18.50
C VAL A 257 -16.70 -13.42 -19.23
N VAL A 258 -15.83 -14.42 -19.03
CA VAL A 258 -15.91 -15.72 -19.72
C VAL A 258 -17.23 -16.44 -19.43
N HIS A 259 -17.72 -16.37 -18.19
CA HIS A 259 -18.97 -17.03 -17.79
C HIS A 259 -20.19 -16.12 -17.92
N SER A 260 -20.03 -14.87 -18.38
CA SER A 260 -21.10 -13.87 -18.44
C SER A 260 -21.84 -13.72 -17.11
N ASP A 261 -21.10 -13.62 -16.00
CA ASP A 261 -21.65 -13.51 -14.65
C ASP A 261 -22.41 -12.19 -14.48
N ARG A 262 -23.74 -12.29 -14.57
CA ARG A 262 -24.64 -11.13 -14.48
C ARG A 262 -24.53 -10.40 -13.16
N THR A 263 -24.29 -11.12 -12.05
CA THR A 263 -24.22 -10.51 -10.72
C THR A 263 -23.01 -9.58 -10.63
N ILE A 264 -21.86 -10.06 -11.10
CA ILE A 264 -20.63 -9.26 -11.10
C ILE A 264 -20.74 -8.10 -12.10
N LEU A 265 -21.26 -8.34 -13.31
CA LEU A 265 -21.45 -7.29 -14.31
C LEU A 265 -22.39 -6.18 -13.81
N GLU A 266 -23.49 -6.53 -13.16
CA GLU A 266 -24.40 -5.57 -12.54
C GLU A 266 -23.72 -4.74 -11.44
N ARG A 267 -22.88 -5.36 -10.60
CA ARG A 267 -22.06 -4.64 -9.60
C ARG A 267 -21.05 -3.69 -10.25
N LEU A 268 -20.54 -4.03 -11.43
CA LEU A 268 -19.70 -3.16 -12.27
C LEU A 268 -20.51 -2.08 -13.02
N GLY A 269 -21.83 -2.10 -12.92
CA GLY A 269 -22.73 -1.17 -13.61
C GLY A 269 -22.78 -1.43 -15.12
N LEU A 270 -22.66 -2.69 -15.53
CA LEU A 270 -22.62 -3.15 -16.92
C LEU A 270 -23.65 -4.26 -17.17
N SER A 271 -24.03 -4.39 -18.43
CA SER A 271 -24.81 -5.51 -18.98
C SER A 271 -23.93 -6.38 -19.88
N THR A 272 -24.43 -7.57 -20.24
CA THR A 272 -23.74 -8.42 -21.23
C THR A 272 -23.68 -7.77 -22.63
N GLN A 273 -24.61 -6.84 -22.94
CA GLN A 273 -24.60 -6.11 -24.21
C GLN A 273 -23.43 -5.13 -24.31
N ASP A 274 -23.00 -4.56 -23.18
CA ASP A 274 -21.86 -3.64 -23.14
C ASP A 274 -20.54 -4.35 -23.53
N LEU A 275 -20.47 -5.66 -23.35
CA LEU A 275 -19.31 -6.48 -23.72
C LEU A 275 -19.35 -6.96 -25.18
N THR A 276 -20.52 -7.00 -25.82
CA THR A 276 -20.66 -7.42 -27.23
C THR A 276 -20.77 -6.23 -28.19
N THR A 277 -21.07 -5.04 -27.69
CA THR A 277 -21.14 -3.81 -28.48
C THR A 277 -19.76 -3.49 -29.06
N PRO A 278 -19.62 -3.33 -30.39
CA PRO A 278 -18.36 -2.99 -31.02
C PRO A 278 -17.84 -1.62 -30.51
N PRO A 279 -16.53 -1.47 -30.29
CA PRO A 279 -15.97 -0.18 -29.88
C PRO A 279 -16.17 0.88 -30.96
N ALA A 280 -16.44 2.12 -30.53
CA ALA A 280 -16.57 3.27 -31.41
C ALA A 280 -15.27 3.55 -32.22
N THR A 281 -14.11 3.17 -31.68
CA THR A 281 -12.79 3.32 -32.29
C THR A 281 -12.04 1.99 -32.28
N ARG A 282 -11.59 1.53 -33.45
CA ARG A 282 -10.79 0.30 -33.61
C ARG A 282 -9.27 0.53 -33.62
N ASN A 283 -8.81 1.73 -33.30
CA ASN A 283 -7.37 1.99 -33.27
C ASN A 283 -6.82 1.58 -31.90
N PRO A 284 -5.98 0.54 -31.82
CA PRO A 284 -5.36 0.16 -30.56
C PRO A 284 -4.51 1.30 -30.03
N ALA A 285 -4.47 1.46 -28.71
CA ALA A 285 -3.52 2.33 -28.03
C ALA A 285 -2.11 2.02 -28.57
N ARG A 286 -1.49 3.00 -29.24
CA ARG A 286 -0.11 2.90 -29.68
C ARG A 286 0.74 3.73 -28.74
N PHE A 287 1.83 3.15 -28.27
CA PHE A 287 2.79 3.87 -27.44
C PHE A 287 3.99 4.30 -28.28
N ARG A 288 4.39 5.57 -28.13
CA ARG A 288 5.70 6.07 -28.55
C ARG A 288 6.61 6.10 -27.33
N PHE A 289 7.87 5.74 -27.52
CA PHE A 289 8.83 5.62 -26.44
C PHE A 289 9.80 6.79 -26.49
N PHE A 290 10.09 7.38 -25.34
CA PHE A 290 11.01 8.49 -25.22
C PHE A 290 11.99 8.24 -24.09
N ARG A 291 13.28 8.50 -24.33
CA ARG A 291 14.28 8.63 -23.28
C ARG A 291 14.28 10.06 -22.76
N LEU A 292 14.36 10.21 -21.44
CA LEU A 292 14.56 11.50 -20.80
C LEU A 292 16.03 11.91 -21.01
N ASN A 293 16.30 12.84 -21.93
CA ASN A 293 17.65 13.23 -22.36
C ASN A 293 17.84 14.76 -22.42
N GLY A 294 17.33 15.48 -21.41
CA GLY A 294 17.62 16.91 -21.21
C GLY A 294 18.99 17.14 -20.56
N ALA A 295 19.37 18.41 -20.37
CA ALA A 295 20.64 18.84 -19.74
C ALA A 295 20.93 18.16 -18.39
N GLN A 296 19.86 17.71 -17.73
CA GLN A 296 19.85 16.95 -16.50
C GLN A 296 19.02 15.69 -16.76
N LYS A 297 19.69 14.52 -16.78
CA LYS A 297 19.11 13.22 -17.11
C LYS A 297 18.75 12.47 -15.83
N PRO A 298 17.47 12.09 -15.62
CA PRO A 298 17.10 11.22 -14.53
C PRO A 298 17.51 9.78 -14.84
N VAL A 299 18.22 9.15 -13.90
CA VAL A 299 18.64 7.75 -13.97
C VAL A 299 18.27 7.04 -12.67
N LEU A 300 17.93 5.76 -12.77
CA LEU A 300 17.75 4.90 -11.63
C LEU A 300 19.10 4.30 -11.22
N ASP A 301 19.50 4.49 -9.97
CA ASP A 301 20.62 3.77 -9.37
C ASP A 301 20.15 2.41 -8.88
N THR A 302 20.60 1.34 -9.54
CA THR A 302 20.18 -0.03 -9.19
C THR A 302 20.72 -0.53 -7.86
N SER A 303 21.74 0.14 -7.29
CA SER A 303 22.28 -0.22 -5.97
C SER A 303 21.46 0.36 -4.82
N THR A 304 20.89 1.55 -5.00
CA THR A 304 20.11 2.25 -3.96
C THR A 304 18.61 2.23 -4.23
N GLY A 305 18.19 1.92 -5.46
CA GLY A 305 16.82 2.03 -5.93
C GLY A 305 16.32 3.47 -6.08
N GLN A 306 17.20 4.47 -5.95
CA GLN A 306 16.84 5.88 -6.01
C GLN A 306 17.00 6.46 -7.41
N ILE A 307 16.16 7.46 -7.72
CA ILE A 307 16.31 8.25 -8.94
C ILE A 307 17.27 9.39 -8.64
N LEU A 308 18.36 9.43 -9.41
CA LEU A 308 19.36 10.48 -9.40
C LEU A 308 19.24 11.31 -10.66
N THR A 309 19.80 12.52 -10.63
CA THR A 309 19.90 13.36 -11.81
C THR A 309 21.36 13.59 -12.12
N ILE A 310 21.78 13.28 -13.35
CA ILE A 310 23.15 13.43 -13.82
C ILE A 310 23.23 14.39 -15.03
N PRO A 311 24.30 15.17 -15.19
CA PRO A 311 24.47 16.02 -16.37
C PRO A 311 24.58 15.18 -17.66
N SER A 312 23.98 15.64 -18.76
CA SER A 312 24.12 14.99 -20.06
C SER A 312 25.59 14.82 -20.47
N GLY A 313 25.94 13.66 -21.04
CA GLY A 313 27.30 13.37 -21.49
C GLY A 313 28.27 12.92 -20.39
N SER A 314 27.81 12.86 -19.13
CA SER A 314 28.59 12.24 -18.06
C SER A 314 28.68 10.72 -18.28
N PRO A 315 29.81 10.07 -17.97
CA PRO A 315 29.89 8.61 -18.01
C PRO A 315 28.84 8.01 -17.07
N GLU A 316 28.01 7.13 -17.59
CA GLU A 316 27.01 6.38 -16.82
C GLU A 316 27.66 5.07 -16.35
N PRO A 317 27.93 4.92 -15.04
CA PRO A 317 28.33 3.62 -14.50
C PRO A 317 27.27 2.57 -14.83
N GLU A 318 27.66 1.31 -14.99
CA GLU A 318 26.73 0.20 -15.35
C GLU A 318 25.54 0.06 -14.40
N ARG A 319 25.67 0.53 -13.15
CA ARG A 319 24.58 0.54 -12.16
C ARG A 319 23.48 1.57 -12.45
N TYR A 320 23.70 2.53 -13.35
CA TYR A 320 22.71 3.56 -13.69
C TYR A 320 21.89 3.11 -14.90
N VAL A 321 20.57 3.09 -14.71
CA VAL A 321 19.61 2.71 -15.74
C VAL A 321 18.82 3.94 -16.15
N SER A 322 18.80 4.23 -17.45
CA SER A 322 18.00 5.31 -18.01
C SER A 322 16.50 5.05 -17.81
N LEU A 323 15.70 6.11 -17.74
CA LEU A 323 14.24 5.98 -17.67
C LEU A 323 13.61 6.16 -19.05
N VAL A 324 12.61 5.33 -19.34
CA VAL A 324 11.81 5.37 -20.57
C VAL A 324 10.39 5.82 -20.24
N LEU A 325 9.93 6.83 -20.97
CA LEU A 325 8.57 7.32 -20.95
C LEU A 325 7.84 6.78 -22.18
N ALA A 326 6.89 5.89 -21.96
CA ALA A 326 5.99 5.43 -23.00
C ALA A 326 4.73 6.26 -23.01
N VAL A 327 4.47 7.00 -24.09
CA VAL A 327 3.35 7.92 -24.23
C VAL A 327 2.33 7.33 -25.20
N GLU A 328 1.08 7.23 -24.76
CA GLU A 328 -0.02 6.82 -25.62
C GLU A 328 -0.30 7.91 -26.66
N THR A 329 -0.37 7.52 -27.94
CA THR A 329 -0.68 8.44 -29.02
C THR A 329 -2.18 8.75 -29.03
N THR A 330 -2.56 9.90 -28.50
CA THR A 330 -3.94 10.41 -28.58
C THR A 330 -4.07 11.45 -29.69
N GLN A 331 -5.27 11.62 -30.26
CA GLN A 331 -5.50 12.60 -31.32
C GLN A 331 -5.59 14.05 -30.78
N GLN A 332 -6.01 14.25 -29.51
CA GLN A 332 -6.04 15.55 -28.81
C GLN A 332 -6.05 15.33 -27.27
N GLY A 333 -5.43 16.25 -26.50
CA GLY A 333 -5.57 16.33 -25.03
C GLY A 333 -4.37 15.82 -24.21
N THR A 334 -4.60 15.63 -22.91
CA THR A 334 -3.65 15.05 -21.95
C THR A 334 -3.44 13.57 -22.27
N ALA A 335 -2.19 13.16 -22.51
CA ALA A 335 -1.86 11.79 -22.88
C ALA A 335 -1.61 10.92 -21.63
N PHE A 336 -2.13 9.68 -21.63
CA PHE A 336 -1.70 8.69 -20.66
C PHE A 336 -0.28 8.23 -21.00
N ALA A 337 0.54 8.02 -19.97
CA ALA A 337 1.91 7.57 -20.14
C ALA A 337 2.31 6.61 -19.02
N CYS A 338 3.33 5.79 -19.28
CA CYS A 338 3.98 4.96 -18.27
C CYS A 338 5.47 5.30 -18.23
N LEU A 339 5.99 5.53 -17.02
CA LEU A 339 7.42 5.69 -16.78
C LEU A 339 7.97 4.41 -16.16
N PHE A 340 9.06 3.89 -16.73
CA PHE A 340 9.74 2.69 -16.23
C PHE A 340 11.23 2.71 -16.58
N PRO A 341 12.08 1.93 -15.88
CA PRO A 341 13.50 1.83 -16.21
C PRO A 341 13.72 1.15 -17.57
N GLU A 342 14.69 1.62 -18.37
CA GLU A 342 15.00 1.10 -19.71
C GLU A 342 15.38 -0.38 -19.70
N VAL A 343 16.00 -0.86 -18.62
CA VAL A 343 16.32 -2.26 -18.35
C VAL A 343 15.54 -2.71 -17.11
N PRO A 344 14.95 -3.93 -17.07
CA PRO A 344 14.17 -4.35 -15.91
C PRO A 344 15.09 -4.42 -14.69
N VAL A 345 14.62 -3.89 -13.56
CA VAL A 345 15.32 -3.99 -12.28
C VAL A 345 14.81 -5.18 -11.49
N GLN A 346 15.66 -5.74 -10.61
CA GLN A 346 15.31 -6.92 -9.81
C GLN A 346 14.19 -6.66 -8.78
N GLY A 347 13.95 -5.39 -8.42
CA GLY A 347 12.91 -4.99 -7.47
C GLY A 347 11.50 -5.31 -7.95
N LYS A 348 10.57 -5.50 -7.00
CA LYS A 348 9.15 -5.78 -7.29
C LYS A 348 8.42 -4.60 -7.94
N PHE A 349 8.90 -3.39 -7.72
CA PHE A 349 8.29 -2.17 -8.22
C PHE A 349 9.34 -1.12 -8.57
N PHE A 350 8.93 -0.11 -9.33
CA PHE A 350 9.73 1.06 -9.66
C PHE A 350 9.38 2.22 -8.72
N ALA A 351 10.30 2.56 -7.81
CA ALA A 351 10.11 3.63 -6.84
C ALA A 351 10.31 5.01 -7.50
N LEU A 352 9.20 5.70 -7.75
CA LEU A 352 9.20 7.09 -8.24
C LEU A 352 8.83 8.04 -7.09
N PRO A 353 9.72 8.97 -6.69
CA PRO A 353 9.39 9.96 -5.66
C PRO A 353 8.11 10.75 -5.98
N GLY A 354 7.22 10.86 -5.00
CA GLY A 354 5.90 11.49 -5.17
C GLY A 354 4.81 10.59 -5.77
N SER A 355 5.11 9.33 -6.06
CA SER A 355 4.15 8.32 -6.52
C SER A 355 3.90 7.26 -5.44
N PRO A 356 2.65 6.90 -5.13
CA PRO A 356 2.32 5.79 -4.23
C PRO A 356 2.32 4.42 -4.94
N VAL A 357 2.60 4.39 -6.25
CA VAL A 357 2.42 3.20 -7.09
C VAL A 357 3.47 2.15 -6.77
N LEU A 358 3.02 0.91 -6.52
CA LEU A 358 3.85 -0.25 -6.19
C LEU A 358 3.89 -1.27 -7.35
N LEU A 359 4.08 -0.77 -8.57
CA LEU A 359 4.14 -1.55 -9.82
C LEU A 359 5.49 -1.34 -10.53
N ALA A 360 5.83 -2.19 -11.51
CA ALA A 360 7.08 -2.07 -12.26
C ALA A 360 7.12 -0.87 -13.24
N ALA A 361 5.96 -0.25 -13.49
CA ALA A 361 5.81 1.00 -14.23
C ALA A 361 4.89 1.95 -13.47
N THR A 362 5.21 3.24 -13.49
CA THR A 362 4.35 4.27 -12.89
C THR A 362 3.44 4.89 -13.94
N PRO A 363 2.10 4.81 -13.81
CA PRO A 363 1.16 5.49 -14.68
C PRO A 363 1.16 7.00 -14.41
N LEU A 364 1.24 7.78 -15.48
CA LEU A 364 1.33 9.24 -15.50
C LEU A 364 0.30 9.82 -16.47
N ARG A 365 0.02 11.11 -16.30
CA ARG A 365 -0.70 11.93 -17.28
C ARG A 365 0.17 13.10 -17.69
N LEU A 366 0.35 13.28 -18.99
CA LEU A 366 1.19 14.34 -19.55
C LEU A 366 0.30 15.46 -20.08
N SER A 367 0.63 16.70 -19.71
CA SER A 367 -0.03 17.87 -20.31
C SER A 367 0.18 17.91 -21.83
N PRO A 368 -0.69 18.61 -22.59
CA PRO A 368 -0.45 18.85 -24.01
C PRO A 368 0.97 19.38 -24.26
N GLY A 369 1.66 18.83 -25.27
CA GLY A 369 3.08 19.16 -25.54
C GLY A 369 4.10 18.59 -24.53
N HIS A 370 3.65 17.75 -23.59
CA HIS A 370 4.47 17.00 -22.63
C HIS A 370 5.35 17.86 -21.69
N ALA A 371 4.98 19.13 -21.45
CA ALA A 371 5.73 20.03 -20.59
C ALA A 371 5.67 19.68 -19.08
N SER A 372 4.71 18.86 -18.67
CA SER A 372 4.57 18.43 -17.28
C SER A 372 3.99 17.02 -17.18
N ALA A 373 4.35 16.31 -16.11
CA ALA A 373 3.82 15.01 -15.78
C ALA A 373 3.12 15.05 -14.41
N LEU A 374 1.92 14.51 -14.36
CA LEU A 374 1.16 14.27 -13.14
C LEU A 374 1.12 12.77 -12.87
N CYS A 375 1.18 12.37 -11.60
CA CYS A 375 0.87 11.00 -11.20
C CYS A 375 -0.59 10.70 -11.54
N ALA A 376 -0.87 9.63 -12.28
CA ALA A 376 -2.25 9.30 -12.64
C ALA A 376 -3.12 9.00 -11.41
N VAL A 377 -2.51 8.53 -10.32
CA VAL A 377 -3.17 8.11 -9.08
C VAL A 377 -3.47 9.27 -8.14
N THR A 378 -2.50 10.17 -7.93
CA THR A 378 -2.66 11.28 -6.97
C THR A 378 -3.01 12.61 -7.61
N GLY A 379 -2.87 12.72 -8.93
CA GLY A 379 -3.01 13.98 -9.67
C GLY A 379 -1.88 14.99 -9.37
N SER A 380 -0.92 14.64 -8.51
CA SER A 380 0.17 15.52 -8.11
C SER A 380 1.29 15.53 -9.14
N ARG A 381 2.00 16.66 -9.25
CA ARG A 381 3.13 16.82 -10.18
C ARG A 381 4.29 15.89 -9.82
N ILE A 382 4.82 15.18 -10.83
CA ILE A 382 6.07 14.44 -10.74
C ILE A 382 7.19 15.29 -11.37
N ASN A 383 8.30 15.43 -10.65
CA ASN A 383 9.45 16.20 -11.11
C ASN A 383 10.34 15.37 -12.08
N LEU A 384 10.01 15.39 -13.37
CA LEU A 384 10.76 14.67 -14.44
C LEU A 384 11.59 15.58 -15.35
N ALA A 385 11.74 16.87 -15.03
CA ALA A 385 12.49 17.85 -15.84
C ALA A 385 12.16 17.83 -17.35
N LEU A 386 10.87 17.69 -17.69
CA LEU A 386 10.38 17.68 -19.07
C LEU A 386 10.44 19.11 -19.65
N SER A 387 11.42 19.38 -20.51
CA SER A 387 11.60 20.66 -21.22
C SER A 387 11.63 20.43 -22.73
N ALA A 388 11.44 21.49 -23.52
CA ALA A 388 11.46 21.36 -24.99
C ALA A 388 12.81 20.78 -25.44
N GLY A 389 12.79 19.65 -26.15
CA GLY A 389 13.99 18.93 -26.59
C GLY A 389 14.59 17.95 -25.58
N SER A 390 14.01 17.78 -24.37
CA SER A 390 14.49 16.82 -23.37
C SER A 390 13.97 15.39 -23.59
N LEU A 391 13.22 15.15 -24.66
CA LEU A 391 12.66 13.84 -25.02
C LEU A 391 13.32 13.39 -26.32
N GLU A 392 14.15 12.36 -26.21
CA GLU A 392 14.72 11.64 -27.35
C GLU A 392 13.77 10.50 -27.70
N GLU A 393 13.18 10.52 -28.89
CA GLU A 393 12.34 9.40 -29.34
C GLU A 393 13.20 8.15 -29.57
N LEU A 394 12.70 7.03 -29.05
CA LEU A 394 13.33 5.72 -29.19
C LEU A 394 12.57 4.89 -30.21
N ASP A 395 13.31 4.09 -30.97
CA ASP A 395 12.71 3.01 -31.74
C ASP A 395 11.99 2.04 -30.80
N ALA A 396 10.79 1.62 -31.19
CA ALA A 396 10.01 0.64 -30.46
C ALA A 396 10.67 -0.75 -30.59
N THR A 397 11.75 -0.99 -29.86
CA THR A 397 12.44 -2.29 -29.83
C THR A 397 11.49 -3.39 -29.34
N PHE A 398 11.83 -4.65 -29.64
CA PHE A 398 11.05 -5.78 -29.15
C PHE A 398 10.93 -5.76 -27.61
N SER A 399 12.03 -5.50 -26.89
CA SER A 399 12.03 -5.45 -25.43
C SER A 399 11.12 -4.36 -24.85
N LEU A 400 11.10 -3.16 -25.44
CA LEU A 400 10.23 -2.08 -24.99
C LEU A 400 8.76 -2.37 -25.27
N ARG A 401 8.45 -2.95 -26.43
CA ARG A 401 7.09 -3.38 -26.78
C ARG A 401 6.60 -4.49 -25.86
N ASP A 402 7.45 -5.49 -25.60
CA ASP A 402 7.10 -6.65 -24.78
C ASP A 402 6.60 -6.23 -23.39
N ARG A 403 7.26 -5.26 -22.76
CA ARG A 403 6.86 -4.71 -21.44
C ARG A 403 5.48 -4.07 -21.40
N LEU A 404 4.99 -3.58 -22.53
CA LEU A 404 3.68 -2.94 -22.62
C LEU A 404 2.66 -3.82 -23.32
N THR A 405 3.02 -5.01 -23.81
CA THR A 405 2.11 -5.89 -24.55
C THR A 405 0.82 -6.13 -23.76
N ALA A 406 0.93 -6.50 -22.49
CA ALA A 406 -0.25 -6.75 -21.66
C ALA A 406 -1.10 -5.47 -21.48
N LEU A 407 -0.48 -4.32 -21.23
CA LEU A 407 -1.19 -3.04 -21.11
C LEU A 407 -1.88 -2.65 -22.43
N MET A 408 -1.20 -2.84 -23.56
CA MET A 408 -1.74 -2.58 -24.89
C MET A 408 -2.95 -3.46 -25.20
N VAL A 409 -2.95 -4.72 -24.75
CA VAL A 409 -4.12 -5.61 -24.87
C VAL A 409 -5.27 -5.11 -23.99
N LEU A 410 -4.98 -4.74 -22.73
CA LEU A 410 -5.98 -4.26 -21.78
C LEU A 410 -6.61 -2.91 -22.19
N THR A 411 -5.87 -2.08 -22.92
CA THR A 411 -6.29 -0.71 -23.32
C THR A 411 -6.54 -0.60 -24.82
N ALA A 412 -6.60 -1.71 -25.55
CA ALA A 412 -6.75 -1.75 -27.01
C ALA A 412 -8.00 -1.01 -27.53
N GLU A 413 -9.01 -0.84 -26.69
CA GLU A 413 -10.28 -0.17 -27.05
C GLU A 413 -10.53 1.10 -26.23
N GLY A 414 -9.45 1.67 -25.68
CA GLY A 414 -9.48 2.88 -24.85
C GLY A 414 -9.64 2.59 -23.36
N HIS A 415 -9.78 3.66 -22.59
CA HIS A 415 -9.78 3.64 -21.13
C HIS A 415 -11.19 3.65 -20.57
N THR A 416 -12.00 2.64 -20.91
CA THR A 416 -13.35 2.48 -20.32
C THR A 416 -13.46 1.11 -19.66
N LEU A 417 -14.33 0.97 -18.66
CA LEU A 417 -14.52 -0.32 -18.00
C LEU A 417 -14.91 -1.46 -18.98
N PRO A 418 -15.85 -1.28 -19.95
CA PRO A 418 -16.12 -2.31 -20.95
C PRO A 418 -14.89 -2.67 -21.82
N ALA A 419 -14.09 -1.68 -22.20
CA ALA A 419 -12.86 -1.90 -22.97
C ALA A 419 -11.84 -2.72 -22.17
N LEU A 420 -11.66 -2.40 -20.89
CA LEU A 420 -10.80 -3.17 -19.98
C LEU A 420 -11.25 -4.63 -19.88
N LEU A 421 -12.55 -4.89 -19.69
CA LEU A 421 -13.09 -6.25 -19.58
C LEU A 421 -12.90 -7.07 -20.86
N ARG A 422 -13.09 -6.46 -22.03
CA ARG A 422 -12.77 -7.11 -23.32
C ARG A 422 -11.27 -7.35 -23.51
N GLY A 423 -10.44 -6.45 -22.98
CA GLY A 423 -8.99 -6.64 -22.90
C GLY A 423 -8.61 -7.84 -22.02
N ILE A 424 -9.26 -7.99 -20.86
CA ILE A 424 -9.06 -9.12 -19.94
C ILE A 424 -9.41 -10.45 -20.60
N ASP A 425 -10.50 -10.50 -21.38
CA ASP A 425 -10.88 -11.70 -22.14
C ASP A 425 -9.80 -12.14 -23.15
N ARG A 426 -9.15 -11.15 -23.78
CA ARG A 426 -8.09 -11.37 -24.78
C ARG A 426 -6.73 -11.66 -24.16
N LEU A 427 -6.46 -11.15 -22.97
CA LEU A 427 -5.17 -11.30 -22.31
C LEU A 427 -5.06 -12.74 -21.77
N PRO A 428 -4.06 -13.55 -22.19
CA PRO A 428 -4.02 -14.97 -21.85
C PRO A 428 -3.58 -15.25 -20.42
N ALA A 429 -2.82 -14.35 -19.80
CA ALA A 429 -2.26 -14.50 -18.47
C ALA A 429 -2.27 -13.16 -17.70
N PRO A 430 -2.35 -13.18 -16.36
CA PRO A 430 -2.33 -11.96 -15.56
C PRO A 430 -0.99 -11.23 -15.67
N ASP A 431 -1.06 -9.90 -15.71
CA ASP A 431 0.07 -9.01 -15.48
C ASP A 431 -0.39 -7.90 -14.53
N ALA A 432 0.14 -7.92 -13.30
CA ALA A 432 -0.26 -6.99 -12.26
C ALA A 432 0.11 -5.53 -12.61
N THR A 433 1.26 -5.30 -13.24
CA THR A 433 1.69 -3.96 -13.63
C THR A 433 0.79 -3.40 -14.72
N ALA A 434 0.50 -4.20 -15.75
CA ALA A 434 -0.40 -3.82 -16.82
C ALA A 434 -1.83 -3.56 -16.31
N LEU A 435 -2.38 -4.44 -15.47
CA LEU A 435 -3.72 -4.25 -14.92
C LEU A 435 -3.81 -3.03 -14.01
N GLY A 436 -2.83 -2.82 -13.12
CA GLY A 436 -2.77 -1.65 -12.26
C GLY A 436 -2.66 -0.34 -13.06
N CYS A 437 -1.82 -0.32 -14.11
CA CYS A 437 -1.73 0.82 -15.03
C CYS A 437 -3.04 1.05 -15.80
N ALA A 438 -3.71 -0.01 -16.27
CA ALA A 438 -4.98 0.10 -16.97
C ALA A 438 -6.09 0.65 -16.06
N ILE A 439 -6.16 0.21 -14.80
CA ILE A 439 -7.09 0.75 -13.79
C ILE A 439 -6.80 2.23 -13.53
N ALA A 440 -5.53 2.61 -13.38
CA ALA A 440 -5.11 4.01 -13.20
C ALA A 440 -5.38 4.88 -14.44
N ALA A 441 -5.64 4.28 -15.61
CA ALA A 441 -6.00 5.00 -16.82
C ALA A 441 -7.51 5.28 -16.92
N LEU A 442 -8.36 4.48 -16.24
CA LEU A 442 -9.82 4.59 -16.26
C LEU A 442 -10.33 5.96 -15.76
N PRO A 443 -11.57 6.33 -16.12
CA PRO A 443 -12.34 7.34 -15.39
C PRO A 443 -12.43 6.97 -13.89
N PRO A 444 -12.33 7.94 -12.97
CA PRO A 444 -12.43 7.68 -11.53
C PRO A 444 -13.70 6.92 -11.13
N ALA A 445 -14.85 7.26 -11.72
CA ALA A 445 -16.11 6.58 -11.46
C ALA A 445 -16.08 5.09 -11.86
N ASP A 446 -15.36 4.73 -12.92
CA ASP A 446 -15.23 3.35 -13.38
C ASP A 446 -14.29 2.57 -12.45
N ALA A 447 -13.13 3.14 -12.10
CA ALA A 447 -12.20 2.52 -11.15
C ALA A 447 -12.85 2.28 -9.77
N ASP A 448 -13.69 3.22 -9.31
CA ASP A 448 -14.44 3.07 -8.06
C ASP A 448 -15.51 1.97 -8.15
N ARG A 449 -16.12 1.74 -9.32
CA ARG A 449 -17.02 0.59 -9.53
C ARG A 449 -16.25 -0.72 -9.41
N VAL A 450 -15.05 -0.82 -9.99
CA VAL A 450 -14.20 -2.02 -9.82
C VAL A 450 -13.86 -2.22 -8.34
N ALA A 451 -13.44 -1.17 -7.63
CA ALA A 451 -13.10 -1.26 -6.22
C ALA A 451 -14.28 -1.72 -5.34
N ARG A 452 -15.51 -1.27 -5.61
CA ARG A 452 -16.71 -1.73 -4.90
C ARG A 452 -17.15 -3.15 -5.28
N ALA A 453 -16.94 -3.55 -6.53
CA ALA A 453 -17.24 -4.90 -7.01
C ALA A 453 -16.24 -5.93 -6.45
N PHE A 454 -15.00 -5.50 -6.19
CA PHE A 454 -13.91 -6.35 -5.72
C PHE A 454 -13.20 -5.73 -4.49
N PRO A 455 -13.87 -5.71 -3.32
CA PRO A 455 -13.32 -5.10 -2.12
C PRO A 455 -11.96 -5.72 -1.74
N GLY A 456 -11.01 -4.87 -1.38
CA GLY A 456 -9.63 -5.27 -1.02
C GLY A 456 -8.68 -5.52 -2.21
N LEU A 457 -9.15 -5.55 -3.45
CA LEU A 457 -8.31 -5.83 -4.63
C LEU A 457 -7.89 -4.60 -5.44
N VAL A 458 -8.50 -3.44 -5.19
CA VAL A 458 -8.20 -2.18 -5.89
C VAL A 458 -7.78 -1.10 -4.88
N PRO A 459 -6.54 -1.12 -4.37
CA PRO A 459 -6.08 -0.15 -3.38
C PRO A 459 -6.04 1.29 -3.92
N LEU A 460 -5.99 2.27 -3.02
CA LEU A 460 -5.90 3.69 -3.41
C LEU A 460 -4.66 3.99 -4.25
N SER A 461 -3.58 3.23 -4.09
CA SER A 461 -2.29 3.37 -4.79
C SER A 461 -2.35 3.07 -6.29
N ILE A 462 -3.49 2.62 -6.82
CA ILE A 462 -3.72 2.40 -8.27
C ILE A 462 -5.01 3.02 -8.78
N ARG A 463 -5.81 3.65 -7.92
CA ARG A 463 -7.04 4.32 -8.34
C ARG A 463 -6.70 5.70 -8.92
N PRO A 464 -7.26 6.06 -10.08
CA PRO A 464 -6.99 7.36 -10.70
C PRO A 464 -7.51 8.51 -9.84
N ALA A 465 -6.82 9.64 -9.88
CA ALA A 465 -7.23 10.83 -9.16
C ALA A 465 -8.60 11.33 -9.66
N ALA A 466 -9.49 11.70 -8.72
CA ALA A 466 -10.80 12.28 -9.04
C ALA A 466 -10.70 13.61 -9.78
N SER A 467 -9.62 14.37 -9.55
CA SER A 467 -9.29 15.59 -10.26
C SER A 467 -7.76 15.75 -10.35
N TYR A 468 -7.29 16.37 -11.43
CA TYR A 468 -5.89 16.74 -11.62
C TYR A 468 -5.74 18.19 -11.17
N VAL A 469 -4.92 18.44 -10.15
CA VAL A 469 -4.72 19.78 -9.54
C VAL A 469 -3.64 20.55 -10.28
#